data_AF-A0A0J1DH15-F1
#
_entry.id   AF-A0A0J1DH15-F1
#
_cell.length_a   1.000
_cell.length_b   1.000
_cell.length_c   1.000
_cell.angle_alpha   90.00
_cell.angle_beta   90.00
_cell.angle_gamma   90.00
#
_symmetry.space_group_name_H-M   'P 1'
#
loop_
_entity.id
_entity.type
_entity.pdbx_description
1 polymer ?
#
loop_
_entity_poly.entity_id
_entity_poly.type
_entity_poly.pdbx_seq_one_letter_code
_entity_poly.pdbx_strand_id
1 'polypeptide(L)'
;MSNNTPDAEFWNRVNAIINLSNDQCDKAEPSAVAASTMYATTRFNAFIVARSTGNSENMKAEKERALEYFTEQFRKMMEENFDDFAANLDQYIGPAA
;
A
#
# COMPACT_ATOMS: atom_id res chain seq x y z
N MET A 1 10.85 -6.65 23.65
CA MET A 1 10.79 -5.67 22.54
C MET A 1 11.08 -6.44 21.27
N SER A 2 10.07 -6.96 20.58
CA SER A 2 10.28 -7.53 19.25
C SER A 2 10.55 -6.38 18.29
N ASN A 3 11.72 -6.37 17.64
CA ASN A 3 12.00 -5.44 16.57
C ASN A 3 11.00 -5.73 15.44
N ASN A 4 9.97 -4.88 15.30
CA ASN A 4 8.98 -4.91 14.22
C ASN A 4 9.58 -4.40 12.89
N THR A 5 10.83 -4.74 12.60
CA THR A 5 11.44 -4.41 11.31
C THR A 5 10.92 -5.43 10.28
N PRO A 6 10.37 -4.98 9.14
CA PRO A 6 9.92 -5.91 8.11
C PRO A 6 11.07 -6.80 7.62
N ASP A 7 10.79 -8.09 7.46
CA ASP A 7 11.78 -9.06 6.99
C ASP A 7 12.00 -8.96 5.47
N ALA A 8 13.00 -9.70 4.96
CA ALA A 8 13.31 -9.71 3.53
C ALA A 8 12.10 -10.18 2.68
N GLU A 9 11.31 -11.11 3.19
CA GLU A 9 10.14 -11.65 2.50
C GLU A 9 9.02 -10.61 2.35
N PHE A 10 8.85 -9.73 3.34
CA PHE A 10 7.97 -8.58 3.22
C PHE A 10 8.40 -7.68 2.06
N TRP A 11 9.67 -7.29 2.01
CA TRP A 11 10.18 -6.41 0.96
C TRP A 11 10.14 -7.07 -0.42
N ASN A 12 10.36 -8.38 -0.52
CA ASN A 12 10.18 -9.13 -1.77
C ASN A 12 8.75 -8.98 -2.31
N ARG A 13 7.73 -9.07 -1.44
CA ARG A 13 6.33 -8.87 -1.84
C ARG A 13 6.02 -7.43 -2.24
N VAL A 14 6.56 -6.45 -1.50
CA VAL A 14 6.41 -5.02 -1.85
C VAL A 14 7.00 -4.75 -3.23
N ASN A 15 8.23 -5.20 -3.48
CA ASN A 15 8.91 -5.01 -4.76
C ASN A 15 8.18 -5.70 -5.91
N ALA A 16 7.60 -6.88 -5.70
CA ALA A 16 6.80 -7.55 -6.73
C ALA A 16 5.59 -6.71 -7.18
N ILE A 17 4.93 -6.01 -6.26
CA ILE A 17 3.79 -5.13 -6.57
C ILE A 17 4.26 -3.85 -7.28
N ILE A 18 5.38 -3.27 -6.85
CA ILE A 18 5.98 -2.10 -7.49
C ILE A 18 6.40 -2.42 -8.92
N ASN A 19 7.09 -3.55 -9.13
CA ASN A 19 7.53 -3.98 -10.46
C ASN A 19 6.34 -4.15 -11.41
N LEU A 20 5.28 -4.82 -10.94
CA LEU A 20 4.06 -4.95 -11.75
C LEU A 20 3.41 -3.59 -12.07
N SER A 21 3.45 -2.64 -11.13
CA SER A 21 2.93 -1.29 -11.38
C SER A 21 3.81 -0.57 -12.41
N ASN A 22 5.13 -0.67 -12.31
CA ASN A 22 6.07 -0.08 -13.26
C ASN A 22 5.86 -0.65 -14.68
N ASP A 23 5.68 -1.96 -14.82
CA ASP A 23 5.40 -2.61 -16.11
C ASP A 23 4.09 -2.10 -16.74
N GLN A 24 3.11 -1.69 -15.93
CA GLN A 24 1.85 -1.13 -16.43
C GLN A 24 1.99 0.32 -16.90
N CYS A 25 2.99 1.06 -16.42
CA CYS A 25 3.27 2.41 -16.88
C CYS A 25 3.71 2.46 -18.36
N ASP A 26 4.12 1.34 -18.96
CA ASP A 26 4.40 1.25 -20.40
C ASP A 26 3.15 1.48 -21.27
N LYS A 27 1.95 1.29 -20.70
CA LYS A 27 0.67 1.30 -21.43
C LYS A 27 -0.36 2.27 -20.87
N ALA A 28 -0.09 2.90 -19.73
CA ALA A 28 -1.00 3.81 -19.05
C ALA A 28 -0.23 4.90 -18.30
N GLU A 29 -0.85 6.07 -18.15
CA GLU A 29 -0.27 7.16 -17.37
C GLU A 29 0.00 6.72 -15.92
N PRO A 30 1.12 7.15 -15.31
CA PRO A 30 1.46 6.76 -13.93
C PRO A 30 0.36 7.04 -12.91
N SER A 31 -0.42 8.11 -13.09
CA SER A 31 -1.54 8.45 -12.22
C SER A 31 -2.69 7.43 -12.32
N ALA A 32 -2.95 6.88 -13.50
CA ALA A 32 -3.95 5.84 -13.71
C ALA A 32 -3.48 4.51 -13.10
N VAL A 33 -2.20 4.16 -13.27
CA VAL A 33 -1.59 2.99 -12.64
C VAL A 33 -1.67 3.11 -11.12
N ALA A 34 -1.26 4.24 -10.53
CA ALA A 34 -1.32 4.48 -9.09
C ALA A 34 -2.76 4.33 -8.54
N ALA A 35 -3.76 4.90 -9.23
CA ALA A 35 -5.16 4.74 -8.84
C ALA A 35 -5.62 3.27 -8.88
N SER A 36 -5.21 2.52 -9.91
CA SER A 36 -5.54 1.11 -10.05
C SER A 36 -4.86 0.23 -8.99
N THR A 37 -3.59 0.52 -8.65
CA THR A 37 -2.84 -0.15 -7.57
C THR A 37 -3.49 0.09 -6.22
N MET A 38 -3.90 1.33 -5.93
CA MET A 38 -4.66 1.65 -4.72
C MET A 38 -5.96 0.85 -4.64
N TYR A 39 -6.72 0.81 -5.74
CA TYR A 39 -7.97 0.07 -5.79
C TYR A 39 -7.75 -1.44 -5.61
N ALA A 40 -6.72 -2.02 -6.22
CA ALA A 40 -6.35 -3.42 -6.01
C ALA A 40 -6.03 -3.73 -4.54
N THR A 41 -5.24 -2.87 -3.88
CA THR A 41 -4.91 -2.99 -2.45
C THR A 41 -6.16 -2.97 -1.57
N THR A 42 -7.08 -2.02 -1.79
CA THR A 42 -8.32 -1.95 -1.00
C THR A 42 -9.22 -3.17 -1.21
N ARG A 43 -9.29 -3.72 -2.42
CA ARG A 43 -10.01 -4.97 -2.70
C ARG A 43 -9.41 -6.17 -1.99
N PHE A 44 -8.08 -6.27 -1.97
CA PHE A 44 -7.38 -7.33 -1.24
C PHE A 44 -7.64 -7.23 0.27
N ASN A 45 -7.54 -6.03 0.85
CA ASN A 45 -7.82 -5.79 2.27
C ASN A 45 -9.27 -6.17 2.63
N ALA A 46 -10.25 -5.77 1.80
CA ALA A 46 -11.65 -6.15 1.98
C ALA A 46 -11.86 -7.67 1.92
N PHE A 47 -11.13 -8.37 1.04
CA PHE A 47 -11.15 -9.83 0.98
C PHE A 47 -10.62 -10.48 2.26
N ILE A 48 -9.53 -9.96 2.84
CA ILE A 48 -8.99 -10.46 4.12
C ILE A 48 -10.00 -10.29 5.25
N VAL A 49 -10.70 -9.16 5.32
CA VAL A 49 -11.79 -8.94 6.31
C VAL A 49 -12.97 -9.88 6.07
N ALA A 50 -13.36 -10.09 4.81
CA ALA A 50 -14.42 -11.05 4.49
C ALA A 50 -14.06 -12.47 4.96
N ARG A 51 -12.79 -12.87 4.80
CA ARG A 51 -12.27 -14.18 5.24
C ARG A 51 -12.26 -14.31 6.76
N SER A 52 -12.02 -13.24 7.51
CA SER A 52 -12.00 -13.28 8.98
C SER A 52 -13.39 -13.24 9.61
N THR A 53 -14.37 -12.63 8.93
CA THR A 53 -15.75 -12.45 9.43
C THR A 53 -16.69 -13.60 9.08
N GLY A 54 -16.40 -14.33 8.00
CA GLY A 54 -17.06 -15.58 7.62
C GLY A 54 -18.48 -15.47 7.05
N ASN A 55 -19.16 -14.33 7.23
CA ASN A 55 -20.46 -14.06 6.65
C ASN A 55 -20.69 -12.54 6.45
N SER A 56 -21.72 -12.19 5.68
CA SER A 56 -22.02 -10.81 5.31
C SER A 56 -22.51 -9.93 6.47
N GLU A 57 -23.15 -10.50 7.49
CA GLU A 57 -23.64 -9.73 8.64
C GLU A 57 -22.47 -9.26 9.50
N ASN A 58 -21.58 -10.19 9.85
CA ASN A 58 -20.34 -9.90 10.56
C ASN A 58 -19.44 -8.94 9.77
N MET A 59 -19.33 -9.12 8.44
CA MET A 59 -18.55 -8.20 7.60
C MET A 59 -19.11 -6.77 7.62
N LYS A 60 -20.44 -6.61 7.64
CA LYS A 60 -21.07 -5.29 7.76
C LYS A 60 -20.83 -4.66 9.13
N ALA A 61 -20.90 -5.45 10.20
CA ALA A 61 -20.60 -4.98 11.55
C ALA A 61 -19.12 -4.57 11.72
N GLU A 62 -18.21 -5.27 11.03
CA GLU A 62 -16.76 -5.03 11.07
C GLU A 62 -16.31 -3.86 10.18
N LYS A 63 -17.17 -3.39 9.27
CA LYS A 63 -16.81 -2.45 8.20
C LYS A 63 -16.12 -1.18 8.69
N GLU A 64 -16.71 -0.48 9.66
CA GLU A 64 -16.18 0.81 10.12
C GLU A 64 -14.82 0.63 10.81
N ARG A 65 -14.69 -0.39 11.66
CA ARG A 65 -13.41 -0.72 12.31
C ARG A 65 -12.31 -1.05 11.29
N ALA A 66 -12.65 -1.80 10.26
CA ALA A 66 -11.71 -2.12 9.18
C ALA A 66 -11.30 -0.85 8.39
N LEU A 67 -12.24 0.05 8.09
CA LEU A 67 -11.95 1.31 7.41
C LEU A 67 -11.00 2.19 8.23
N GLU A 68 -11.29 2.37 9.53
CA GLU A 68 -10.42 3.12 10.44
C GLU A 68 -9.01 2.53 10.47
N TYR A 69 -8.90 1.21 10.67
CA TYR A 69 -7.61 0.54 10.72
C TYR A 69 -6.80 0.72 9.42
N PHE A 70 -7.37 0.38 8.26
CA PHE A 70 -6.61 0.43 7.00
C PHE A 70 -6.27 1.85 6.57
N THR A 71 -7.13 2.84 6.83
CA THR A 71 -6.83 4.24 6.50
C THR A 71 -5.77 4.83 7.42
N GLU A 72 -5.76 4.48 8.71
CA GLU A 72 -4.70 4.88 9.64
C GLU A 72 -3.35 4.25 9.25
N GLN A 73 -3.32 2.95 8.93
CA GLN A 73 -2.10 2.29 8.47
C GLN A 73 -1.60 2.90 7.16
N PHE A 74 -2.49 3.13 6.19
CA PHE A 74 -2.12 3.77 4.93
C PHE A 74 -1.52 5.15 5.15
N ARG A 75 -2.14 5.98 6.00
CA ARG A 75 -1.61 7.31 6.34
C ARG A 75 -0.20 7.23 6.92
N LYS A 76 0.04 6.37 7.91
CA LYS A 76 1.37 6.21 8.52
C LYS A 76 2.44 5.81 7.50
N MET A 77 2.16 4.80 6.69
CA MET A 77 3.10 4.37 5.64
C MET A 77 3.33 5.47 4.60
N MET A 78 2.29 6.22 4.23
CA MET A 78 2.41 7.31 3.27
C MET A 78 3.27 8.45 3.84
N GLU A 79 3.07 8.82 5.10
CA GLU A 79 3.89 9.81 5.82
C GLU A 79 5.36 9.36 5.86
N GLU A 80 5.65 8.12 6.24
CA GLU A 80 7.01 7.56 6.25
C GLU A 80 7.67 7.61 4.87
N ASN A 81 6.95 7.24 3.81
CA ASN A 81 7.49 7.32 2.44
C ASN A 81 7.73 8.78 2.03
N PHE A 82 6.81 9.70 2.33
CA PHE A 82 7.02 11.12 2.02
C PHE A 82 8.23 11.69 2.73
N ASP A 83 8.41 11.37 4.00
CA ASP A 83 9.57 11.83 4.78
C ASP A 83 10.87 11.27 4.20
N ASP A 84 10.89 10.00 3.77
CA ASP A 84 12.05 9.39 3.10
C ASP A 84 12.37 10.06 1.76
N PHE A 85 11.36 10.28 0.90
CA PHE A 85 11.54 10.98 -0.37
C PHE A 85 11.95 12.44 -0.17
N ALA A 86 11.44 13.12 0.85
CA ALA A 86 11.83 14.49 1.18
C ALA A 86 13.28 14.57 1.66
N ALA A 87 13.73 13.59 2.45
CA ALA A 87 15.10 13.52 2.95
C ALA A 87 16.12 13.13 1.87
N ASN A 88 15.71 12.32 0.89
CA ASN A 88 16.61 11.72 -0.11
C ASN A 88 16.29 12.14 -1.56
N LEU A 89 15.58 13.26 -1.74
CA LEU A 89 15.03 13.68 -3.03
C LEU A 89 16.09 13.72 -4.13
N ASP A 90 17.19 14.43 -3.88
CA ASP A 90 18.29 14.61 -4.85
C ASP A 90 18.93 13.28 -5.28
N GLN A 91 18.93 12.27 -4.40
CA GLN A 91 19.43 10.95 -4.70
C GLN A 91 18.46 10.15 -5.56
N TYR A 92 17.15 10.32 -5.37
CA TYR A 92 16.13 9.53 -6.06
C TYR A 92 15.75 10.09 -7.43
N ILE A 93 15.68 11.41 -7.59
CA ILE A 93 15.27 12.05 -8.86
C ILE A 93 16.43 12.70 -9.62
N GLY A 94 17.65 12.62 -9.08
CA GLY A 94 18.83 13.34 -9.59
C GLY A 94 18.83 14.80 -9.16
N PRO A 95 19.98 15.50 -9.26
CA PRO A 95 20.06 16.91 -8.88
C PRO A 95 19.08 17.74 -9.73
N ALA A 96 18.36 18.66 -9.09
CA ALA A 96 17.58 19.66 -9.81
C ALA A 96 18.48 20.35 -10.85
N ALA A 97 18.09 20.27 -12.12
CA ALA A 97 18.79 20.91 -13.23
C ALA A 97 18.76 22.44 -13.11
#